data_AF-A0A4S3TQ90-F1
#
_entry.id   AF-A0A4S3TQ90-F1
#
_cell.length_a   1.000
_cell.length_b   1.000
_cell.length_c   1.000
_cell.angle_alpha   90.00
_cell.angle_beta   90.00
_cell.angle_gamma   90.00
#
_symmetry.space_group_name_H-M   'P 1'
#
loop_
_entity.id
_entity.type
_entity.pdbx_description
1 polymer ?
#
loop_
_entity_poly.entity_id
_entity_poly.type
_entity_poly.pdbx_seq_one_letter_code
_entity_poly.pdbx_strand_id
1 'polypeptide(L)'
;MDSYEQRVIGACRRLFSSSIPGYLTLVFGLGSIALIFGYASASMYGVDHGINLVAYWHVPLALVGGVALTVTFLGCVTYLLTGTRFWEHVGHASGEIGFIFATLTLITGSAWGRVIWNTWWDWSDIRLVTFLFVWFIYAGYLLIYSSAGGSGRVSRLASVYGVVGFVTVPISYASTRLWTARLHAPSIGNPDAEAAISGEVLLVSLLALFFLYLYLLGSRVRLHSLASRIDAVKHRRQRETYKPTEAE
;
A
#
# COMPACT_ATOMS: atom_id res chain seq x y z
N MET A 1 15.41 15.61 19.19
CA MET A 1 14.24 14.71 19.21
C MET A 1 13.35 15.16 20.34
N ASP A 2 12.17 15.68 20.03
CA ASP A 2 11.23 16.23 21.02
C ASP A 2 10.63 15.11 21.89
N SER A 3 10.23 15.42 23.12
CA SER A 3 9.56 14.50 24.05
C SER A 3 8.28 13.91 23.46
N TYR A 4 7.55 14.68 22.67
CA TYR A 4 6.37 14.23 21.93
C TYR A 4 6.74 13.17 20.88
N GLU A 5 7.78 13.45 20.08
CA GLU A 5 8.29 12.54 19.06
C GLU A 5 8.72 11.19 19.65
N GLN A 6 9.40 11.21 20.81
CA GLN A 6 9.78 10.00 21.52
C GLN A 6 8.59 9.14 21.95
N ARG A 7 7.51 9.77 22.45
CA ARG A 7 6.28 9.07 22.84
C ARG A 7 5.59 8.44 21.63
N VAL A 8 5.47 9.18 20.53
CA VAL A 8 4.85 8.69 19.28
C VAL A 8 5.63 7.51 18.72
N ILE A 9 6.96 7.63 18.59
CA ILE A 9 7.82 6.53 18.12
C ILE A 9 7.70 5.32 19.05
N GLY A 10 7.66 5.55 20.36
CA GLY A 10 7.46 4.49 21.36
C GLY A 10 6.14 3.75 21.17
N ALA A 11 5.04 4.48 20.96
CA ALA A 11 3.72 3.90 20.69
C ALA A 11 3.71 3.10 19.38
N CYS A 12 4.26 3.66 18.29
CA CYS A 12 4.36 2.95 17.01
C CYS A 12 5.19 1.67 17.15
N ARG A 13 6.31 1.70 17.87
CA ARG A 13 7.12 0.49 18.11
C ARG A 13 6.38 -0.57 18.92
N ARG A 14 5.57 -0.19 19.90
CA ARG A 14 4.72 -1.14 20.65
C ARG A 14 3.68 -1.78 19.73
N LEU A 15 3.00 -0.97 18.92
CA LEU A 15 2.05 -1.49 17.93
C LEU A 15 2.74 -2.45 16.96
N PHE A 16 3.88 -2.05 16.39
CA PHE A 16 4.65 -2.85 15.44
C PHE A 16 5.31 -4.08 16.04
N SER A 17 5.51 -4.15 17.37
CA SER A 17 6.03 -5.35 18.04
C SER A 17 4.93 -6.31 18.50
N SER A 18 3.68 -5.85 18.58
CA SER A 18 2.56 -6.68 18.98
C SER A 18 2.20 -7.73 17.92
N SER A 19 1.79 -8.92 18.37
CA SER A 19 1.24 -9.97 17.51
C SER A 19 -0.24 -9.74 17.18
N ILE A 20 -0.88 -8.73 17.79
CA ILE A 20 -2.31 -8.46 17.68
C ILE A 20 -2.75 -8.26 16.21
N PRO A 21 -2.08 -7.42 15.39
CA PRO A 21 -2.46 -7.29 13.98
C PRO A 21 -2.37 -8.60 13.20
N GLY A 22 -1.42 -9.49 13.57
CA GLY A 22 -1.30 -10.82 12.96
C GLY A 22 -2.50 -11.72 13.26
N TYR A 23 -2.92 -11.79 14.52
CA TYR A 23 -4.12 -12.55 14.90
C TYR A 23 -5.40 -11.96 14.30
N LEU A 24 -5.54 -10.64 14.28
CA LEU A 24 -6.67 -9.98 13.62
C LEU A 24 -6.69 -10.27 12.12
N THR A 25 -5.53 -10.25 11.47
CA THR A 25 -5.41 -10.65 10.05
C THR A 25 -5.90 -12.06 9.83
N LEU A 26 -5.54 -13.00 10.70
CA LEU A 26 -5.99 -14.39 10.59
C LEU A 26 -7.51 -14.51 10.75
N VAL A 27 -8.08 -13.88 11.80
CA VAL A 27 -9.52 -13.95 12.08
C VAL A 27 -10.34 -13.30 10.97
N PHE A 28 -10.02 -12.06 10.60
CA PHE A 28 -10.74 -11.35 9.54
C PHE A 28 -10.45 -11.95 8.16
N GLY A 29 -9.25 -12.49 7.92
CA GLY A 29 -8.90 -13.17 6.67
C GLY A 29 -9.72 -14.45 6.46
N LEU A 30 -9.82 -15.31 7.49
CA LEU A 30 -10.67 -16.49 7.43
C LEU A 30 -12.16 -16.11 7.30
N GLY A 31 -12.59 -15.07 8.03
CA GLY A 31 -13.95 -14.53 7.90
C GLY A 31 -14.25 -14.02 6.49
N SER A 32 -13.32 -13.29 5.87
CA SER A 32 -13.44 -12.79 4.49
C SER A 32 -13.60 -13.95 3.50
N ILE A 33 -12.74 -14.98 3.60
CA ILE A 33 -12.83 -16.17 2.73
C ILE A 33 -14.18 -16.89 2.91
N ALA A 34 -14.58 -17.13 4.16
CA ALA A 34 -15.83 -17.83 4.46
C ALA A 34 -17.06 -17.07 3.94
N LEU A 35 -17.10 -15.74 4.12
CA LEU A 35 -18.22 -14.91 3.66
C LEU A 35 -18.25 -14.77 2.14
N ILE A 36 -17.10 -14.64 1.48
CA ILE A 36 -17.03 -14.51 0.02
C ILE A 36 -17.51 -15.78 -0.67
N PHE A 37 -17.07 -16.96 -0.23
CA PHE A 37 -17.47 -18.21 -0.88
C PHE A 37 -18.77 -18.81 -0.34
N GLY A 38 -19.24 -18.38 0.85
CA GLY A 38 -20.45 -18.90 1.47
C GLY A 38 -21.69 -18.03 1.32
N TYR A 39 -21.53 -16.70 1.21
CA TYR A 39 -22.66 -15.75 1.26
C TYR A 39 -22.67 -14.74 0.11
N ALA A 40 -21.51 -14.31 -0.39
CA ALA A 40 -21.45 -13.26 -1.39
C ALA A 40 -22.08 -13.69 -2.74
N SER A 41 -22.80 -12.75 -3.36
CA SER A 41 -23.34 -12.94 -4.70
C SER A 41 -22.22 -12.98 -5.74
N ALA A 42 -22.25 -14.00 -6.59
CA ALA A 42 -21.44 -14.07 -7.82
C ALA A 42 -22.12 -13.34 -9.00
N SER A 43 -23.30 -12.75 -8.80
CA SER A 43 -24.01 -11.94 -9.79
C SER A 43 -23.64 -10.47 -9.63
N MET A 44 -23.11 -9.85 -10.68
CA MET A 44 -22.91 -8.41 -10.76
C MET A 44 -23.33 -7.93 -12.14
N TYR A 45 -24.01 -6.79 -12.22
CA TYR A 45 -24.36 -6.17 -13.50
C TYR A 45 -25.23 -7.08 -14.41
N GLY A 46 -25.97 -8.02 -13.83
CA GLY A 46 -26.73 -9.04 -14.57
C GLY A 46 -25.86 -10.15 -15.21
N VAL A 47 -24.60 -10.27 -14.81
CA VAL A 47 -23.67 -11.33 -15.23
C VAL A 47 -23.35 -12.23 -14.03
N ASP A 48 -23.75 -13.50 -14.14
CA ASP A 48 -23.44 -14.54 -13.16
C ASP A 48 -22.11 -15.20 -13.48
N HIS A 49 -21.05 -14.82 -12.77
CA HIS A 49 -19.73 -15.41 -12.96
C HIS A 49 -18.90 -15.36 -11.68
N GLY A 50 -18.23 -16.46 -11.34
CA GLY A 50 -17.41 -16.56 -10.12
C GLY A 50 -16.26 -15.54 -10.00
N ILE A 51 -15.87 -14.86 -11.08
CA ILE A 51 -14.85 -13.80 -11.06
C ILE A 51 -15.34 -12.57 -10.27
N ASN A 52 -16.66 -12.37 -10.18
CA ASN A 52 -17.26 -11.27 -9.44
C ASN A 52 -16.93 -11.33 -7.94
N LEU A 53 -16.63 -12.51 -7.41
CA LEU A 53 -16.17 -12.67 -6.03
C LEU A 53 -14.83 -11.96 -5.77
N VAL A 54 -13.99 -11.76 -6.80
CA VAL A 54 -12.73 -11.03 -6.69
C VAL A 54 -12.94 -9.56 -6.35
N ALA A 55 -14.09 -8.96 -6.69
CA ALA A 55 -14.40 -7.57 -6.37
C ALA A 55 -14.30 -7.27 -4.87
N TYR A 56 -14.66 -8.25 -4.02
CA TYR A 56 -14.59 -8.15 -2.56
C TYR A 56 -13.16 -8.07 -2.01
N TRP A 57 -12.14 -8.47 -2.77
CA TRP A 57 -10.73 -8.22 -2.44
C TRP A 57 -10.14 -7.07 -3.25
N HIS A 58 -10.53 -6.91 -4.51
CA HIS A 58 -10.07 -5.85 -5.40
C HIS A 58 -10.32 -4.46 -4.81
N VAL A 59 -11.55 -4.18 -4.34
CA VAL A 59 -11.90 -2.87 -3.79
C VAL A 59 -11.11 -2.57 -2.51
N PRO A 60 -11.02 -3.48 -1.52
CA PRO A 60 -10.11 -3.34 -0.39
C PRO A 60 -8.64 -3.18 -0.76
N LEU A 61 -8.12 -3.90 -1.77
CA LEU A 61 -6.73 -3.75 -2.23
C LEU A 61 -6.47 -2.31 -2.70
N ALA A 62 -7.39 -1.73 -3.47
CA ALA A 62 -7.29 -0.35 -3.94
C ALA A 62 -7.29 0.66 -2.79
N LEU A 63 -8.25 0.50 -1.84
CA LEU A 63 -8.39 1.38 -0.69
C LEU A 63 -7.17 1.33 0.24
N VAL A 64 -6.72 0.12 0.59
CA VAL A 64 -5.55 -0.06 1.45
C VAL A 64 -4.27 0.38 0.74
N GLY A 65 -4.19 0.23 -0.59
CA GLY A 65 -3.15 0.86 -1.41
C GLY A 65 -3.12 2.38 -1.24
N GLY A 66 -4.26 3.06 -1.37
CA GLY A 66 -4.35 4.51 -1.13
C GLY A 66 -3.95 4.92 0.30
N VAL A 67 -4.38 4.14 1.31
CA VAL A 67 -3.96 4.33 2.71
C VAL A 67 -2.44 4.17 2.86
N ALA A 68 -1.84 3.16 2.23
CA ALA A 68 -0.41 2.94 2.27
C ALA A 68 0.36 4.14 1.67
N LEU A 69 -0.13 4.74 0.58
CA LEU A 69 0.52 5.94 0.00
C LEU A 69 0.38 7.15 0.92
N THR A 70 -0.74 7.24 1.65
CA THR A 70 -0.95 8.27 2.69
C THR A 70 0.05 8.11 3.84
N VAL A 71 0.29 6.88 4.30
CA VAL A 71 1.30 6.61 5.33
C VAL A 71 2.71 6.87 4.80
N THR A 72 2.99 6.54 3.54
CA THR A 72 4.25 6.91 2.87
C THR A 72 4.45 8.42 2.87
N PHE A 73 3.43 9.19 2.48
CA PHE A 73 3.43 10.65 2.54
C PHE A 73 3.74 11.17 3.95
N LEU A 74 3.01 10.69 4.97
CA LEU A 74 3.21 11.12 6.35
C LEU A 74 4.63 10.78 6.85
N GLY A 75 5.14 9.60 6.54
CA GLY A 75 6.51 9.20 6.85
C GLY A 75 7.56 10.08 6.16
N CYS A 76 7.33 10.44 4.89
CA CYS A 76 8.21 11.33 4.14
C CYS A 76 8.20 12.76 4.69
N VAL A 77 7.02 13.34 4.97
CA VAL A 77 6.89 14.67 5.57
C VAL A 77 7.58 14.71 6.93
N THR A 78 7.26 13.76 7.82
CA THR A 78 7.84 13.72 9.16
C THR A 78 9.35 13.51 9.13
N TYR A 79 9.87 12.67 8.21
CA TYR A 79 11.31 12.54 8.00
C TYR A 79 11.97 13.85 7.53
N LEU A 80 11.36 14.56 6.57
CA LEU A 80 11.90 15.84 6.09
C LEU A 80 11.94 16.92 7.19
N LEU A 81 10.98 16.89 8.12
CA LEU A 81 10.91 17.83 9.25
C LEU A 81 11.86 17.46 10.39
N THR A 82 12.00 16.17 10.71
CA THR A 82 12.71 15.70 11.92
C THR A 82 14.12 15.17 11.64
N GLY A 83 14.39 14.69 10.43
CA GLY A 83 15.60 13.94 10.09
C GLY A 83 15.70 12.56 10.75
N THR A 84 14.64 12.09 11.42
CA THR A 84 14.68 10.84 12.19
C THR A 84 14.49 9.62 11.29
N ARG A 85 15.49 8.72 11.25
CA ARG A 85 15.49 7.49 10.43
C ARG A 85 14.28 6.57 10.65
N PHE A 86 13.62 6.65 11.80
CA PHE A 86 12.41 5.85 12.04
C PHE A 86 11.30 6.21 11.06
N TRP A 87 11.05 7.50 10.81
CA TRP A 87 10.01 7.97 9.89
C TRP A 87 10.35 7.65 8.44
N GLU A 88 11.64 7.69 8.10
CA GLU A 88 12.13 7.18 6.82
C GLU A 88 11.76 5.71 6.62
N HIS A 89 12.05 4.85 7.61
CA HIS A 89 11.71 3.42 7.53
C HIS A 89 10.20 3.19 7.44
N VAL A 90 9.38 3.98 8.16
CA VAL A 90 7.92 3.91 8.07
C VAL A 90 7.44 4.25 6.66
N GLY A 91 7.93 5.36 6.11
CA GLY A 91 7.57 5.78 4.77
C GLY A 91 7.98 4.75 3.70
N HIS A 92 9.22 4.28 3.78
CA HIS A 92 9.74 3.32 2.81
C HIS A 92 9.04 1.96 2.90
N ALA A 93 8.87 1.41 4.11
CA ALA A 93 8.13 0.17 4.33
C ALA A 93 6.69 0.24 3.81
N SER A 94 6.01 1.36 4.05
CA SER A 94 4.65 1.57 3.53
C SER A 94 4.65 1.68 2.00
N GLY A 95 5.67 2.31 1.41
CA GLY A 95 5.87 2.37 -0.04
C GLY A 95 6.01 0.98 -0.68
N GLU A 96 6.82 0.10 -0.10
CA GLU A 96 7.01 -1.28 -0.59
C GLU A 96 5.69 -2.06 -0.57
N ILE A 97 4.95 -1.99 0.53
CA ILE A 97 3.70 -2.74 0.70
C ILE A 97 2.61 -2.15 -0.20
N GLY A 98 2.50 -0.82 -0.24
CA GLY A 98 1.54 -0.13 -1.09
C GLY A 98 1.73 -0.44 -2.58
N PHE A 99 2.97 -0.56 -3.05
CA PHE A 99 3.26 -0.99 -4.42
C PHE A 99 2.71 -2.39 -4.73
N ILE A 100 2.84 -3.34 -3.80
CA ILE A 100 2.28 -4.69 -3.95
C ILE A 100 0.76 -4.61 -4.04
N PHE A 101 0.11 -3.85 -3.16
CA PHE A 101 -1.35 -3.70 -3.13
C PHE A 101 -1.86 -3.03 -4.41
N ALA A 102 -1.19 -1.97 -4.89
CA ALA A 102 -1.51 -1.32 -6.16
C ALA A 102 -1.33 -2.27 -7.35
N THR A 103 -0.27 -3.08 -7.36
CA THR A 103 -0.03 -4.09 -8.40
C THR A 103 -1.13 -5.15 -8.42
N LEU A 104 -1.49 -5.69 -7.25
CA LEU A 104 -2.58 -6.65 -7.12
C LEU A 104 -3.92 -6.04 -7.52
N THR A 105 -4.15 -4.77 -7.22
CA THR A 105 -5.36 -4.04 -7.65
C THR A 105 -5.44 -3.99 -9.17
N LEU A 106 -4.36 -3.62 -9.87
CA LEU A 106 -4.33 -3.60 -11.34
C LEU A 106 -4.58 -5.00 -11.93
N ILE A 107 -3.91 -6.03 -11.42
CA ILE A 107 -4.07 -7.41 -11.91
C ILE A 107 -5.52 -7.90 -11.72
N THR A 108 -6.05 -7.77 -10.51
CA THR A 108 -7.41 -8.22 -10.18
C THR A 108 -8.46 -7.42 -10.93
N GLY A 109 -8.26 -6.11 -11.08
CA GLY A 109 -9.14 -5.23 -11.85
C GLY A 109 -9.18 -5.58 -13.33
N SER A 110 -8.01 -5.79 -13.96
CA SER A 110 -7.93 -6.21 -15.36
C SER A 110 -8.56 -7.58 -15.61
N ALA A 111 -8.36 -8.54 -14.71
CA ALA A 111 -8.97 -9.87 -14.81
C ALA A 111 -10.51 -9.81 -14.71
N TRP A 112 -11.04 -9.00 -13.79
CA TRP A 112 -12.48 -8.79 -13.65
C TRP A 112 -13.06 -8.00 -14.85
N GLY A 113 -12.38 -6.95 -15.29
CA GLY A 113 -12.77 -6.14 -16.45
C GLY A 113 -12.85 -6.95 -17.75
N ARG A 114 -12.00 -7.99 -17.91
CA ARG A 114 -12.08 -8.89 -19.07
C ARG A 114 -13.43 -9.60 -19.17
N VAL A 115 -14.06 -9.93 -18.05
CA VAL A 115 -15.36 -10.64 -18.04
C VAL A 115 -16.53 -9.67 -18.15
N ILE A 116 -16.48 -8.54 -17.45
CA ILE A 116 -17.62 -7.60 -17.39
C ILE A 116 -17.63 -6.61 -18.56
N TRP A 117 -16.46 -6.21 -19.05
CA TRP A 117 -16.30 -5.22 -20.12
C TRP A 117 -15.71 -5.79 -21.41
N ASN A 118 -15.39 -7.08 -21.44
CA ASN A 118 -14.71 -7.75 -22.57
C ASN A 118 -13.34 -7.11 -22.93
N THR A 119 -12.74 -6.33 -22.02
CA THR A 119 -11.42 -5.72 -22.21
C THR A 119 -10.60 -5.80 -20.92
N TRP A 120 -9.28 -5.96 -21.06
CA TRP A 120 -8.36 -5.96 -19.92
C TRP A 120 -8.03 -4.55 -19.42
N TRP A 121 -8.20 -3.55 -20.29
CA TRP A 121 -7.87 -2.16 -20.02
C TRP A 121 -8.68 -1.23 -20.92
N ASP A 122 -9.07 -0.09 -20.36
CA ASP A 122 -9.69 0.99 -21.11
C ASP A 122 -8.98 2.31 -20.77
N TRP A 123 -8.34 2.90 -21.79
CA TRP A 123 -7.66 4.19 -21.65
C TRP A 123 -8.64 5.37 -21.53
N SER A 124 -9.90 5.17 -21.89
CA SER A 124 -10.93 6.20 -21.79
C SER A 124 -11.52 6.34 -20.38
N ASP A 125 -11.38 5.32 -19.52
CA ASP A 125 -11.72 5.47 -18.11
C ASP A 125 -10.57 6.13 -17.34
N ILE A 126 -10.81 7.38 -16.94
CA ILE A 126 -9.87 8.16 -16.16
C ILE A 126 -9.60 7.57 -14.77
N ARG A 127 -10.48 6.73 -14.21
CA ARG A 127 -10.25 6.04 -12.93
C ARG A 127 -9.14 5.01 -13.06
N LEU A 128 -9.18 4.21 -14.12
CA LEU A 128 -8.14 3.25 -14.46
C LEU A 128 -6.82 3.99 -14.67
N VAL A 129 -6.83 5.03 -15.52
CA VAL A 129 -5.62 5.81 -15.82
C VAL A 129 -5.04 6.50 -14.58
N THR A 130 -5.87 7.15 -13.75
CA THR A 130 -5.40 7.81 -12.52
C THR A 130 -4.85 6.83 -11.50
N PHE A 131 -5.43 5.63 -11.38
CA PHE A 131 -4.87 4.58 -10.52
C PHE A 131 -3.54 4.01 -11.06
N LEU A 132 -3.39 3.92 -12.39
CA LEU A 132 -2.10 3.57 -13.01
C LEU A 132 -1.02 4.61 -12.68
N PHE A 133 -1.36 5.90 -12.63
CA PHE A 133 -0.43 6.93 -12.16
C PHE A 133 -0.04 6.74 -10.69
N VAL A 134 -0.97 6.36 -9.81
CA VAL A 134 -0.65 5.98 -8.41
C VAL A 134 0.37 4.83 -8.40
N TRP A 135 0.20 3.82 -9.25
CA TRP A 135 1.14 2.72 -9.38
C TRP A 135 2.53 3.19 -9.86
N PHE A 136 2.61 4.08 -10.85
CA PHE A 136 3.88 4.66 -11.30
C PHE A 136 4.56 5.51 -10.23
N ILE A 137 3.80 6.23 -9.39
CA ILE A 137 4.35 6.95 -8.24
C ILE A 137 5.01 5.96 -7.27
N TYR A 138 4.38 4.83 -6.97
CA TYR A 138 5.03 3.82 -6.14
C TYR A 138 6.32 3.29 -6.78
N ALA A 139 6.27 2.93 -8.07
CA ALA A 139 7.43 2.42 -8.79
C ALA A 139 8.59 3.43 -8.80
N GLY A 140 8.30 4.69 -9.12
CA GLY A 140 9.28 5.77 -9.15
C GLY A 140 9.87 6.07 -7.76
N TYR A 141 9.04 6.06 -6.72
CA TYR A 141 9.49 6.22 -5.34
C TYR A 141 10.50 5.13 -4.94
N LEU A 142 10.17 3.86 -5.22
CA LEU A 142 11.04 2.73 -4.90
C LEU A 142 12.31 2.73 -5.75
N LEU A 143 12.21 3.11 -7.02
CA LEU A 143 13.36 3.24 -7.91
C LEU A 143 14.37 4.27 -7.37
N ILE A 144 13.88 5.46 -6.98
CA ILE A 144 14.73 6.50 -6.38
C ILE A 144 15.37 5.98 -5.10
N TYR A 145 14.58 5.35 -4.22
CA TYR A 145 15.10 4.82 -2.95
C TYR A 145 16.18 3.75 -3.17
N SER A 146 16.03 2.91 -4.20
CA SER A 146 17.01 1.85 -4.53
C SER A 146 18.30 2.37 -5.15
N SER A 147 18.30 3.58 -5.72
CA SER A 147 19.35 4.08 -6.61
C SER A 147 20.72 4.39 -5.95
N ALA A 148 20.83 4.54 -4.62
CA ALA A 148 22.13 4.90 -4.02
C ALA A 148 22.37 4.49 -2.54
N GLY A 149 22.18 3.21 -2.22
CA GLY A 149 22.94 2.52 -1.17
C GLY A 149 22.93 3.12 0.25
N GLY A 150 21.81 3.70 0.69
CA GLY A 150 21.65 4.17 2.08
C GLY A 150 22.25 5.55 2.40
N SER A 151 22.57 6.37 1.39
CA SER A 151 22.97 7.76 1.64
C SER A 151 21.78 8.63 2.04
N GLY A 152 21.95 9.50 3.05
CA GLY A 152 20.88 10.39 3.51
C GLY A 152 20.34 11.35 2.44
N ARG A 153 21.13 11.62 1.39
CA ARG A 153 20.70 12.40 0.21
C ARG A 153 19.59 11.67 -0.57
N VAL A 154 19.71 10.37 -0.75
CA VAL A 154 18.71 9.54 -1.45
C VAL A 154 17.42 9.50 -0.65
N SER A 155 17.51 9.27 0.66
CA SER A 155 16.34 9.26 1.55
C SER A 155 15.57 10.58 1.47
N ARG A 156 16.29 11.71 1.38
CA ARG A 156 15.67 13.04 1.22
C ARG A 156 14.99 13.21 -0.15
N LEU A 157 15.66 12.80 -1.24
CA LEU A 157 15.09 12.86 -2.59
C LEU A 157 13.85 11.97 -2.72
N ALA A 158 13.93 10.72 -2.25
CA ALA A 158 12.79 9.81 -2.21
C ALA A 158 11.64 10.38 -1.38
N SER A 159 11.95 11.03 -0.25
CA SER A 159 10.91 11.67 0.58
C SER A 159 10.23 12.84 -0.11
N VAL A 160 10.97 13.71 -0.80
CA VAL A 160 10.37 14.78 -1.62
C VAL A 160 9.48 14.19 -2.71
N TYR A 161 9.94 13.15 -3.39
CA TYR A 161 9.14 12.45 -4.40
C TYR A 161 7.86 11.85 -3.81
N GLY A 162 7.94 11.17 -2.66
CA GLY A 162 6.80 10.61 -1.96
C GLY A 162 5.78 11.66 -1.51
N VAL A 163 6.25 12.85 -1.12
CA VAL A 163 5.39 13.99 -0.79
C VAL A 163 4.62 14.48 -1.99
N VAL A 164 5.30 14.73 -3.11
CA VAL A 164 4.67 15.19 -4.36
C VAL A 164 3.73 14.13 -4.91
N GLY A 165 4.14 12.87 -4.90
CA GLY A 165 3.39 11.74 -5.42
C GLY A 165 2.04 11.53 -4.74
N PHE A 166 1.88 11.95 -3.47
CA PHE A 166 0.61 11.84 -2.74
C PHE A 166 -0.55 12.55 -3.44
N VAL A 167 -0.31 13.59 -4.24
CA VAL A 167 -1.36 14.29 -5.01
C VAL A 167 -2.15 13.36 -5.92
N THR A 168 -1.55 12.23 -6.33
CA THR A 168 -2.23 11.23 -7.16
C THR A 168 -3.36 10.51 -6.42
N VAL A 169 -3.31 10.41 -5.08
CA VAL A 169 -4.36 9.78 -4.26
C VAL A 169 -5.69 10.55 -4.33
N PRO A 170 -5.76 11.86 -3.97
CA PRO A 170 -7.00 12.61 -4.07
C PRO A 170 -7.47 12.76 -5.51
N ILE A 171 -6.57 12.81 -6.51
CA ILE A 171 -6.96 12.81 -7.93
C ILE A 171 -7.62 11.49 -8.30
N SER A 172 -7.02 10.35 -7.93
CA SER A 172 -7.58 9.01 -8.19
C SER A 172 -8.89 8.78 -7.42
N TYR A 173 -9.05 9.35 -6.23
CA TYR A 173 -10.32 9.30 -5.52
C TYR A 173 -11.38 10.20 -6.17
N ALA A 174 -11.03 11.43 -6.52
CA ALA A 174 -11.93 12.37 -7.17
C ALA A 174 -12.42 11.83 -8.52
N SER A 175 -11.57 11.10 -9.25
CA SER A 175 -11.95 10.47 -10.51
C SER A 175 -13.11 9.48 -10.35
N THR A 176 -13.25 8.82 -9.20
CA THR A 176 -14.39 7.93 -8.91
C THR A 176 -15.74 8.65 -8.76
N ARG A 177 -15.72 9.94 -8.38
CA ARG A 177 -16.93 10.73 -8.07
C ARG A 177 -17.29 11.73 -9.17
N LEU A 178 -16.27 12.31 -9.80
CA LEU A 178 -16.43 13.36 -10.81
C LEU A 178 -16.58 12.78 -12.21
N TRP A 179 -16.05 11.58 -12.45
CA TRP A 179 -16.12 10.91 -13.74
C TRP A 179 -17.15 9.78 -13.70
N THR A 180 -18.42 10.16 -13.78
CA THR A 180 -19.49 9.20 -14.04
C THR A 180 -19.43 8.83 -15.53
N ALA A 181 -18.58 7.86 -15.87
CA ALA A 181 -18.60 7.29 -17.19
C ALA A 181 -19.98 6.64 -17.40
N ARG A 182 -20.85 7.25 -18.22
CA ARG A 182 -21.98 6.58 -18.90
C ARG A 182 -21.54 5.35 -19.73
N LEU A 183 -20.23 5.08 -19.78
CA LEU A 183 -19.54 3.97 -20.44
C LEU A 183 -19.10 2.85 -19.47
N HIS A 184 -19.38 3.00 -18.16
CA HIS A 184 -19.28 1.89 -17.19
C HIS A 184 -20.54 1.07 -17.03
N ALA A 185 -21.49 1.31 -17.94
CA ALA A 185 -22.44 0.29 -18.32
C ALA A 185 -21.65 -1.00 -18.62
N PRO A 186 -21.86 -2.11 -17.87
CA PRO A 186 -21.38 -3.42 -18.29
C PRO A 186 -21.63 -3.62 -19.80
N SER A 187 -20.60 -4.01 -20.56
CA SER A 187 -20.77 -4.26 -22.01
C SER A 187 -21.48 -5.60 -22.26
N ILE A 188 -21.56 -6.43 -21.22
CA ILE A 188 -22.29 -7.69 -21.16
C ILE A 188 -23.18 -7.64 -19.92
N GLY A 189 -24.49 -7.86 -20.06
CA GLY A 189 -25.44 -7.83 -18.94
C GLY A 189 -26.42 -6.66 -19.03
N ASN A 190 -27.03 -6.29 -17.89
CA ASN A 190 -27.98 -5.17 -17.83
C ASN A 190 -27.27 -3.92 -17.29
N PRO A 191 -27.07 -2.88 -18.12
CA PRO A 191 -26.39 -1.66 -17.69
C PRO A 191 -27.15 -0.81 -16.67
N ASP A 192 -28.44 -1.06 -16.50
CA ASP A 192 -29.28 -0.44 -15.47
C ASP A 192 -29.31 -1.27 -14.17
N ALA A 193 -28.69 -2.46 -14.14
CA ALA A 193 -28.58 -3.27 -12.95
C ALA A 193 -27.32 -2.89 -12.15
N GLU A 194 -27.51 -2.56 -10.87
CA GLU A 194 -26.40 -2.28 -9.96
C GLU A 194 -25.58 -3.56 -9.65
N ALA A 195 -24.30 -3.39 -9.32
CA ALA A 195 -23.50 -4.48 -8.78
C ALA A 195 -24.02 -4.88 -7.40
N ALA A 196 -24.48 -6.13 -7.26
CA ALA A 196 -24.93 -6.67 -5.98
C ALA A 196 -23.71 -6.98 -5.07
N ILE A 197 -23.09 -5.93 -4.53
CA ILE A 197 -21.98 -6.03 -3.58
C ILE A 197 -22.53 -5.97 -2.16
N SER A 198 -22.36 -7.05 -1.40
CA SER A 198 -22.72 -7.10 0.01
C SER A 198 -21.76 -6.24 0.84
N GLY A 199 -22.26 -5.11 1.37
CA GLY A 199 -21.44 -4.15 2.12
C GLY A 199 -20.77 -4.75 3.37
N GLU A 200 -21.42 -5.70 4.03
CA GLU A 200 -20.89 -6.40 5.21
C GLU A 200 -19.67 -7.27 4.85
N VAL A 201 -19.77 -8.05 3.77
CA VAL A 201 -18.67 -8.89 3.26
C VAL A 201 -17.49 -8.02 2.82
N LEU A 202 -17.79 -6.89 2.17
CA LEU A 202 -16.80 -5.92 1.76
C LEU A 202 -16.07 -5.31 2.97
N LEU A 203 -16.80 -4.96 4.04
CA LEU A 203 -16.23 -4.42 5.27
C LEU A 203 -15.31 -5.43 5.96
N VAL A 204 -15.73 -6.69 6.08
CA VAL A 204 -14.88 -7.76 6.67
C VAL A 204 -13.60 -7.94 5.85
N SER A 205 -13.71 -7.92 4.52
CA SER A 205 -12.56 -8.04 3.61
C SER A 205 -11.63 -6.82 3.68
N LEU A 206 -12.19 -5.61 3.86
CA LEU A 206 -11.43 -4.39 4.11
C LEU A 206 -10.64 -4.49 5.41
N LEU A 207 -11.28 -4.92 6.50
CA LEU A 207 -10.61 -5.11 7.79
C LEU A 207 -9.51 -6.17 7.69
N ALA A 208 -9.75 -7.27 6.97
CA ALA A 208 -8.75 -8.30 6.74
C ALA A 208 -7.48 -7.75 6.08
N LEU A 209 -7.64 -7.04 4.95
CA LEU A 209 -6.49 -6.46 4.24
C LEU A 209 -5.85 -5.29 4.97
N PHE A 210 -6.63 -4.51 5.73
CA PHE A 210 -6.10 -3.43 6.55
C PHE A 210 -5.24 -3.95 7.70
N PHE A 211 -5.68 -4.99 8.41
CA PHE A 211 -4.85 -5.63 9.45
C PHE A 211 -3.63 -6.33 8.86
N LEU A 212 -3.77 -6.96 7.69
CA LEU A 212 -2.64 -7.51 6.96
C LEU A 212 -1.61 -6.43 6.65
N TYR A 213 -2.05 -5.28 6.15
CA TYR A 213 -1.20 -4.13 5.89
C TYR A 213 -0.49 -3.64 7.17
N LEU A 214 -1.19 -3.47 8.29
CA LEU A 214 -0.58 -3.06 9.56
C LEU A 214 0.46 -4.07 10.06
N TYR A 215 0.17 -5.36 9.94
CA TYR A 215 1.10 -6.44 10.30
C TYR A 215 2.37 -6.43 9.45
N LEU A 216 2.20 -6.30 8.12
CA LEU A 216 3.31 -6.22 7.18
C LEU A 216 4.13 -4.95 7.41
N LEU A 217 3.49 -3.80 7.65
CA LEU A 217 4.16 -2.53 7.91
C LEU A 217 5.05 -2.63 9.15
N GLY A 218 4.50 -3.13 10.27
CA GLY A 218 5.29 -3.30 11.49
C GLY A 218 6.47 -4.26 11.28
N SER A 219 6.26 -5.35 10.54
CA SER A 219 7.32 -6.30 10.20
C SER A 219 8.42 -5.68 9.33
N ARG A 220 8.04 -4.94 8.29
CA ARG A 220 8.98 -4.27 7.38
C ARG A 220 9.76 -3.15 8.06
N VAL A 221 9.12 -2.32 8.91
CA VAL A 221 9.81 -1.27 9.67
C VAL A 221 10.84 -1.86 10.63
N ARG A 222 10.54 -3.00 11.27
CA ARG A 222 11.50 -3.72 12.12
C ARG A 222 12.67 -4.22 11.29
N LEU A 223 12.42 -4.85 10.13
CA LEU A 223 13.48 -5.34 9.25
C LEU A 223 14.42 -4.21 8.81
N HIS A 224 13.90 -3.07 8.34
CA HIS A 224 14.71 -1.91 7.95
C HIS A 224 15.52 -1.34 9.13
N SER A 225 14.91 -1.30 10.32
CA SER A 225 15.59 -0.85 11.54
C SER A 225 16.72 -1.79 11.96
N LEU A 226 16.55 -3.11 11.79
CA LEU A 226 17.59 -4.11 12.07
C LEU A 226 18.71 -4.03 11.05
N ALA A 227 18.39 -3.95 9.75
CA ALA A 227 19.37 -3.81 8.67
C ALA A 227 20.26 -2.58 8.89
N SER A 228 19.65 -1.43 9.16
CA SER A 228 20.39 -0.19 9.47
C SER A 228 21.33 -0.31 10.67
N ARG A 229 20.95 -1.09 11.71
CA ARG A 229 21.81 -1.34 12.87
C ARG A 229 22.99 -2.23 12.51
N ILE A 230 22.77 -3.27 11.71
CA ILE A 230 23.82 -4.17 11.24
C ILE A 230 24.85 -3.39 10.41
N ASP A 231 24.39 -2.55 9.49
CA ASP A 231 25.28 -1.75 8.65
C ASP A 231 26.10 -0.73 9.47
N ALA A 232 25.48 -0.10 10.48
CA ALA A 232 26.19 0.78 11.41
C ALA A 232 27.31 0.03 12.17
N VAL A 233 27.06 -1.20 12.63
CA VAL A 233 28.05 -2.03 13.33
C VAL A 233 29.18 -2.45 12.38
N LYS A 234 28.86 -2.86 11.14
CA LYS A 234 29.86 -3.21 10.13
C LYS A 234 30.79 -2.04 9.82
N HIS A 235 30.22 -0.84 9.60
CA HIS A 235 31.01 0.36 9.36
C HIS A 235 31.89 0.77 10.54
N ARG A 236 31.40 0.59 11.78
CA ARG A 236 32.22 0.83 12.98
C ARG A 236 33.39 -0.14 13.06
N ARG A 237 33.16 -1.44 12.85
CA ARG A 237 34.22 -2.46 12.86
C ARG A 237 35.28 -2.19 11.79
N GLN A 238 34.87 -1.84 10.57
CA GLN A 238 35.81 -1.48 9.49
C GLN A 238 36.68 -0.27 9.86
N ARG A 239 36.12 0.75 10.52
CA ARG A 239 36.89 1.90 11.02
C ARG A 239 37.87 1.52 12.14
N GLU A 240 37.50 0.59 13.02
CA GLU A 240 38.37 0.12 14.09
C GLU A 240 39.53 -0.75 13.56
N THR A 241 39.29 -1.59 12.54
CA THR A 241 40.34 -2.39 11.88
C THR A 241 41.29 -1.55 11.02
N TYR A 242 40.82 -0.43 10.47
CA TYR A 242 41.63 0.47 9.63
C TYR A 242 42.38 1.56 10.41
N LYS A 243 42.32 1.59 11.75
CA LYS A 243 43.25 2.45 12.51
C LYS A 243 44.67 1.99 12.18
N PRO A 244 45.50 2.82 11.51
CA PRO A 244 46.87 2.43 11.24
C PRO A 244 47.56 2.26 12.60
N THR A 245 48.35 1.20 12.73
CA THR A 245 49.34 1.04 13.80
C THR A 245 50.38 2.16 13.66
N GLU A 246 50.01 3.38 14.03
CA GLU A 246 50.95 4.46 14.29
C GLU A 246 51.32 4.42 15.76
N ALA A 247 52.34 3.63 16.08
CA ALA A 247 53.31 3.84 17.15
C ALA A 247 54.09 2.55 17.37
N GLU A 248 55.22 2.41 16.68
CA GLU A 248 56.49 1.89 17.24
C GLU A 248 57.66 2.36 16.37
#